data_AF-A0A0Q5CIV3-F1
#
_entry.id   AF-A0A0Q5CIV3-F1
#
_cell.length_a   1.000
_cell.length_b   1.000
_cell.length_c   1.000
_cell.angle_alpha   90.00
_cell.angle_beta   90.00
_cell.angle_gamma   90.00
#
_symmetry.space_group_name_H-M   'P 1'
#
loop_
_entity.id
_entity.type
_entity.pdbx_description
1 polymer ?
#
loop_
_entity_poly.entity_id
_entity_poly.type
_entity_poly.pdbx_seq_one_letter_code
_entity_poly.pdbx_strand_id
1 'polypeptide(L)'
;MANKFKAGMLNFIEVLNQMWDAFAAGPYNALPLTGGSLTGEVASNAVIYVGRLGQPFTSSALFSPYGAADPVSRQRKLVASLAVRGIPGIAYDGQWQVLTSSGPEISRQGYTLSFVATDEVTGFSGNTPLTLQGNGDASVDGSFSVGGSLRAGVANTEAQGVLKMAVANSANFFVSAGATGSSTGCALNITSNTVTGRGLNSSGTLNASGADYAEYMVKAAGCGTVAPGAIVGIDAEGRLIDKWSLAVSFAVKSSNPCMVGGDNWAEHLGTRPDTPERQDDFTDEQWADAQAAALVAQQEFDAALEQARQTVDRVAFAGQVPVNLQGATPGQYIVPVQVDAGIAGQAVDEADMTLVQYMRAIGRVIAVESDGRARIIVKVA
;
A
#
# COMPACT_ATOMS: atom_id res chain seq x y z
N MET A 1 51.39 -27.34 37.85
CA MET A 1 52.33 -26.71 38.80
C MET A 1 52.86 -27.68 39.85
N ALA A 2 52.02 -28.45 40.55
CA ALA A 2 52.45 -29.37 41.61
C ALA A 2 53.54 -30.38 41.20
N ASN A 3 53.54 -30.85 39.94
CA ASN A 3 54.47 -31.87 39.47
C ASN A 3 55.92 -31.35 39.28
N LYS A 4 56.12 -30.03 39.32
CA LYS A 4 57.43 -29.38 39.13
C LYS A 4 58.20 -29.18 40.45
N PHE A 5 57.51 -29.32 41.58
CA PHE A 5 58.11 -29.18 42.92
C PHE A 5 58.02 -30.51 43.66
N LYS A 6 59.15 -31.01 44.17
CA LYS A 6 59.21 -32.20 45.01
C LYS A 6 59.72 -31.84 46.39
N ALA A 7 59.32 -32.60 47.41
CA ALA A 7 59.82 -32.41 48.77
C ALA A 7 61.36 -32.53 48.78
N GLY A 8 62.05 -31.55 49.39
CA GLY A 8 63.51 -31.49 49.47
C GLY A 8 64.21 -30.78 48.29
N MET A 9 63.46 -30.15 47.37
CA MET A 9 64.03 -29.42 46.24
C MET A 9 64.71 -28.11 46.70
N LEU A 10 66.03 -28.02 46.52
CA LEU A 10 66.83 -26.87 46.97
C LEU A 10 66.87 -25.72 45.96
N ASN A 11 66.61 -25.98 44.68
CA ASN A 11 66.67 -25.00 43.59
C ASN A 11 65.30 -24.41 43.23
N PHE A 12 64.37 -24.35 44.19
CA PHE A 12 63.00 -23.90 43.93
C PHE A 12 62.93 -22.47 43.38
N ILE A 13 63.87 -21.58 43.79
CA ILE A 13 63.96 -20.19 43.32
C ILE A 13 64.31 -20.15 41.82
N GLU A 14 65.28 -20.95 41.37
CA GLU A 14 65.66 -21.00 39.94
C GLU A 14 64.52 -21.51 39.07
N VAL A 15 63.78 -22.51 39.55
CA VAL A 15 62.59 -23.01 38.83
C VAL A 15 61.46 -21.99 38.81
N LEU A 16 61.28 -21.23 39.89
CA LEU A 16 60.33 -20.11 39.93
C LEU A 16 60.72 -19.00 38.94
N ASN A 17 62.00 -18.64 38.87
CA ASN A 17 62.49 -17.63 37.94
C ASN A 17 62.38 -18.11 36.49
N GLN A 18 62.70 -19.37 36.19
CA GLN A 18 62.48 -19.94 34.85
C GLN A 18 61.00 -19.94 34.45
N MET A 19 60.09 -20.16 35.40
CA MET A 19 58.65 -20.07 35.15
C MET A 19 58.20 -18.63 34.94
N TRP A 20 58.74 -17.68 35.69
CA TRP A 20 58.50 -16.26 35.51
C TRP A 20 59.00 -15.77 34.16
N ASP A 21 60.22 -16.15 33.78
CA ASP A 21 60.83 -15.79 32.50
C ASP A 21 60.07 -16.42 31.33
N ALA A 22 59.60 -17.66 31.46
CA ALA A 22 58.75 -18.30 30.45
C ALA A 22 57.35 -17.65 30.34
N PHE A 23 56.81 -17.13 31.44
CA PHE A 23 55.57 -16.35 31.45
C PHE A 23 55.78 -14.96 30.84
N ALA A 24 56.89 -14.29 31.16
CA ALA A 24 57.26 -12.96 30.67
C ALA A 24 57.68 -12.96 29.19
N ALA A 25 58.32 -14.04 28.73
CA ALA A 25 58.77 -14.22 27.34
C ALA A 25 57.75 -14.95 26.45
N GLY A 26 56.58 -15.32 26.98
CA GLY A 26 55.75 -16.40 26.47
C GLY A 26 55.33 -16.31 24.98
N PRO A 27 55.17 -17.46 24.29
CA PRO A 27 54.37 -17.58 23.06
C PRO A 27 52.86 -17.72 23.36
N TYR A 28 52.48 -17.64 24.64
CA TYR A 28 51.10 -17.70 25.06
C TYR A 28 50.52 -16.30 25.00
N ASN A 29 49.56 -16.11 24.09
CA ASN A 29 48.51 -15.09 24.18
C ASN A 29 47.68 -15.30 25.46
N ALA A 30 48.32 -15.32 26.63
CA ALA A 30 47.64 -15.30 27.90
C ALA A 30 46.98 -13.93 27.99
N LEU A 31 45.67 -13.92 27.77
CA LEU A 31 44.81 -12.75 27.95
C LEU A 31 45.26 -12.03 29.23
N PRO A 32 45.60 -10.73 29.16
CA PRO A 32 45.85 -9.96 30.36
C PRO A 32 44.62 -10.09 31.26
N LEU A 33 44.79 -10.68 32.45
CA LEU A 33 43.70 -10.83 33.43
C LEU A 33 43.13 -9.48 33.90
N THR A 34 43.83 -8.39 33.58
CA THR A 34 43.48 -6.99 33.89
C THR A 34 42.97 -6.20 32.69
N GLY A 35 42.76 -6.85 31.54
CA GLY A 35 42.37 -6.19 30.29
C GLY A 35 43.57 -5.63 29.52
N GLY A 36 43.58 -5.83 28.21
CA GLY A 36 44.56 -5.30 27.27
C GLY A 36 44.12 -5.53 25.82
N SER A 37 44.71 -4.79 24.88
CA SER A 37 44.42 -4.92 23.44
C SER A 37 45.17 -6.12 22.85
N LEU A 38 44.44 -7.01 22.15
CA LEU A 38 45.07 -8.05 21.32
C LEU A 38 45.54 -7.40 20.01
N THR A 39 46.84 -7.47 19.72
CA THR A 39 47.42 -7.03 18.44
C THR A 39 48.05 -8.23 17.73
N GLY A 40 47.79 -8.40 16.43
CA GLY A 40 48.31 -9.51 15.62
C GLY A 40 47.21 -10.39 15.01
N GLU A 41 47.61 -11.35 14.16
CA GLU A 41 46.69 -12.30 13.54
C GLU A 41 46.13 -13.28 14.59
N VAL A 42 44.83 -13.24 14.83
CA VAL A 42 44.12 -14.24 15.64
C VAL A 42 43.67 -15.37 14.72
N ALA A 43 44.54 -16.35 14.50
CA ALA A 43 44.20 -17.57 13.80
C ALA A 43 43.53 -18.55 14.77
N SER A 44 42.22 -18.75 14.64
CA SER A 44 41.47 -19.76 15.39
C SER A 44 40.57 -20.55 14.44
N ASN A 45 40.65 -21.87 14.52
CA ASN A 45 39.75 -22.77 13.80
C ASN A 45 38.44 -22.98 14.60
N ALA A 46 38.35 -22.41 15.80
CA ALA A 46 37.22 -22.49 16.71
C ALA A 46 36.46 -21.16 16.78
N VAL A 47 35.16 -21.24 17.09
CA VAL A 47 34.28 -20.09 17.31
C VAL A 47 34.79 -19.26 18.48
N ILE A 48 34.96 -17.94 18.26
CA ILE A 48 35.28 -16.99 19.33
C ILE A 48 33.97 -16.61 20.04
N TYR A 49 33.88 -16.88 21.34
CA TYR A 49 32.77 -16.44 22.18
C TYR A 49 33.15 -15.17 22.94
N VAL A 50 32.31 -14.14 22.85
CA VAL A 50 32.44 -12.89 23.61
C VAL A 50 31.23 -12.76 24.54
N GLY A 51 31.48 -12.69 25.86
CA GLY A 51 30.41 -12.61 26.87
C GLY A 51 30.91 -12.12 28.23
N ARG A 52 29.98 -11.74 29.12
CA ARG A 52 30.27 -11.34 30.51
C ARG A 52 30.22 -12.56 31.44
N LEU A 53 31.24 -12.76 32.27
CA LEU A 53 31.23 -13.76 33.33
C LEU A 53 30.01 -13.55 34.26
N GLY A 54 29.18 -14.59 34.42
CA GLY A 54 28.05 -14.62 35.36
C GLY A 54 26.68 -14.19 34.81
N GLN A 55 26.53 -13.98 33.50
CA GLN A 55 25.21 -13.84 32.87
C GLN A 55 24.81 -15.16 32.18
N PRO A 56 23.51 -15.56 32.19
CA PRO A 56 23.08 -16.76 31.48
C PRO A 56 23.46 -16.66 30.00
N PHE A 57 23.91 -17.78 29.43
CA PHE A 57 24.47 -17.96 28.07
C PHE A 57 23.50 -17.65 26.91
N THR A 58 22.47 -16.83 27.11
CA THR A 58 21.48 -16.48 26.09
C THR A 58 21.79 -15.18 25.34
N SER A 59 22.94 -14.53 25.59
CA SER A 59 23.31 -13.29 24.90
C SER A 59 24.80 -13.25 24.53
N SER A 60 25.11 -13.54 23.26
CA SER A 60 26.33 -13.04 22.61
C SER A 60 26.14 -11.53 22.36
N ALA A 61 26.45 -10.72 23.37
CA ALA A 61 26.29 -9.27 23.26
C ALA A 61 27.55 -8.66 22.64
N LEU A 62 27.45 -8.27 21.36
CA LEU A 62 28.16 -7.07 20.90
C LEU A 62 27.68 -5.96 21.86
N PHE A 63 28.57 -5.44 22.71
CA PHE A 63 28.21 -4.62 23.86
C PHE A 63 28.18 -3.13 23.48
N SER A 64 27.12 -2.40 23.86
CA SER A 64 27.16 -0.95 23.93
C SER A 64 27.85 -0.54 25.23
N PRO A 65 28.91 0.30 25.23
CA PRO A 65 29.65 0.65 26.44
C PRO A 65 28.75 1.44 27.41
N TYR A 66 28.01 0.74 28.26
CA TYR A 66 27.15 1.35 29.27
C TYR A 66 27.84 1.26 30.64
N GLY A 67 28.49 2.35 31.04
CA GLY A 67 28.87 2.61 32.42
C GLY A 67 27.84 3.55 33.05
N ALA A 68 26.79 2.99 33.66
CA ALA A 68 25.88 3.53 34.69
C ALA A 68 25.39 5.02 34.69
N ALA A 69 25.68 5.89 33.72
CA ALA A 69 25.51 7.34 33.92
C ALA A 69 24.98 8.17 32.72
N ASP A 70 24.37 7.58 31.68
CA ASP A 70 23.78 8.38 30.59
C ASP A 70 22.32 7.97 30.27
N PRO A 71 21.35 8.39 31.10
CA PRO A 71 19.99 7.87 31.02
C PRO A 71 19.15 8.44 29.85
N VAL A 72 19.64 9.36 29.02
CA VAL A 72 18.74 10.05 28.05
C VAL A 72 19.40 10.54 26.75
N SER A 73 20.72 10.44 26.54
CA SER A 73 21.34 11.19 25.43
C SER A 73 21.00 10.70 24.00
N ARG A 74 20.31 9.57 23.82
CA ARG A 74 20.01 8.94 22.51
C ARG A 74 21.25 8.81 21.60
N GLN A 75 22.45 8.84 22.19
CA GLN A 75 23.69 8.76 21.43
C GLN A 75 23.86 7.35 20.87
N ARG A 76 24.08 7.27 19.56
CA ARG A 76 24.44 6.03 18.87
C ARG A 76 25.83 5.60 19.31
N LYS A 77 25.97 4.36 19.76
CA LYS A 77 27.25 3.78 20.17
C LYS A 77 27.63 2.67 19.20
N LEU A 78 28.90 2.69 18.77
CA LEU A 78 29.46 1.63 17.95
C LEU A 78 29.56 0.34 18.76
N VAL A 79 29.05 -0.74 18.19
CA VAL A 79 29.00 -2.05 18.85
C VAL A 79 29.79 -3.09 18.06
N ALA A 80 29.82 -2.95 16.73
CA ALA A 80 30.68 -3.72 15.85
C ALA A 80 31.06 -2.88 14.63
N SER A 81 32.26 -3.09 14.09
CA SER A 81 32.66 -2.52 12.81
C SER A 81 33.41 -3.55 11.96
N LEU A 82 33.08 -3.62 10.68
CA LEU A 82 33.83 -4.36 9.67
C LEU A 82 34.50 -3.34 8.76
N ALA A 83 35.82 -3.21 8.86
CA ALA A 83 36.59 -2.42 7.91
C ALA A 83 36.63 -3.13 6.55
N VAL A 84 36.52 -2.35 5.48
CA VAL A 84 36.59 -2.81 4.10
C VAL A 84 37.66 -1.99 3.40
N ARG A 85 38.62 -2.66 2.79
CA ARG A 85 39.64 -1.98 1.98
C ARG A 85 39.03 -1.59 0.63
N GLY A 86 39.31 -0.38 0.19
CA GLY A 86 38.94 0.16 -1.10
C GLY A 86 39.66 -0.54 -2.25
N ILE A 87 39.15 -0.29 -3.45
CA ILE A 87 39.75 -0.76 -4.70
C ILE A 87 40.39 0.47 -5.36
N PRO A 88 41.71 0.50 -5.59
CA PRO A 88 42.39 1.64 -6.17
C PRO A 88 41.71 2.16 -7.44
N GLY A 89 41.33 3.45 -7.43
CA GLY A 89 40.67 4.13 -8.56
C GLY A 89 39.16 3.85 -8.71
N ILE A 90 38.57 3.03 -7.84
CA ILE A 90 37.14 2.66 -7.90
C ILE A 90 36.41 3.02 -6.60
N ALA A 91 36.99 2.71 -5.44
CA ALA A 91 36.39 2.97 -4.12
C ALA A 91 37.49 3.20 -3.07
N TYR A 92 37.22 4.05 -2.07
CA TYR A 92 38.12 4.25 -0.94
C TYR A 92 37.93 3.18 0.14
N ASP A 93 38.88 3.13 1.07
CA ASP A 93 38.77 2.36 2.29
C ASP A 93 37.56 2.88 3.11
N GLY A 94 36.91 1.98 3.85
CA GLY A 94 35.72 2.32 4.60
C GLY A 94 35.38 1.29 5.67
N GLN A 95 34.23 1.42 6.28
CA GLN A 95 33.75 0.47 7.28
C GLN A 95 32.22 0.41 7.32
N TRP A 96 31.73 -0.80 7.61
CA TRP A 96 30.35 -1.05 8.01
C TRP A 96 30.28 -1.11 9.52
N GLN A 97 29.46 -0.25 10.11
CA GLN A 97 29.28 -0.11 11.54
C GLN A 97 27.89 -0.60 11.93
N VAL A 98 27.83 -1.34 13.04
CA VAL A 98 26.62 -1.70 13.75
C VAL A 98 26.57 -0.86 15.00
N LEU A 99 25.57 0.00 15.11
CA LEU A 99 25.37 0.88 16.25
C LEU A 99 24.07 0.54 16.98
N THR A 100 24.05 0.80 18.28
CA THR A 100 22.83 0.75 19.09
C THR A 100 22.65 2.02 19.90
N SER A 101 21.42 2.33 20.27
CA SER A 101 21.05 3.40 21.19
C SER A 101 19.77 3.06 21.95
N SER A 102 19.48 3.80 23.01
CA SER A 102 18.11 3.88 23.53
C SER A 102 17.21 4.45 22.44
N GLY A 103 16.04 3.86 22.21
CA GLY A 103 15.04 4.53 21.37
C GLY A 103 14.23 5.55 22.19
N PRO A 104 13.21 6.18 21.59
CA PRO A 104 12.54 7.33 22.19
C PRO A 104 11.61 6.97 23.35
N GLU A 105 11.23 5.70 23.50
CA GLU A 105 10.30 5.22 24.53
C GLU A 105 10.87 4.00 25.25
N ILE A 106 10.60 3.87 26.55
CA ILE A 106 11.13 2.79 27.40
C ILE A 106 10.52 1.41 27.15
N SER A 107 9.40 1.29 26.43
CA SER A 107 8.60 0.06 26.35
C SER A 107 8.46 -0.50 24.93
N ARG A 108 8.01 0.29 23.95
CA ARG A 108 7.78 -0.18 22.57
C ARG A 108 8.97 0.08 21.65
N GLN A 109 9.66 1.21 21.82
CA GLN A 109 10.85 1.57 21.07
C GLN A 109 12.08 1.65 21.99
N GLY A 110 12.23 0.71 22.94
CA GLY A 110 13.28 0.74 23.98
C GLY A 110 14.71 0.84 23.47
N TYR A 111 14.95 0.33 22.27
CA TYR A 111 16.26 0.30 21.63
C TYR A 111 16.15 0.47 20.11
N THR A 112 17.23 0.94 19.52
CA THR A 112 17.40 1.06 18.08
C THR A 112 18.66 0.32 17.66
N LEU A 113 18.59 -0.40 16.53
CA LEU A 113 19.73 -0.98 15.84
C LEU A 113 19.93 -0.23 14.51
N SER A 114 21.14 0.24 14.27
CA SER A 114 21.47 1.03 13.09
C SER A 114 22.68 0.43 12.38
N PHE A 115 22.58 0.27 11.07
CA PHE A 115 23.72 -0.05 10.22
C PHE A 115 24.20 1.24 9.54
N VAL A 116 25.48 1.55 9.61
CA VAL A 116 26.09 2.75 9.00
C VAL A 116 27.26 2.35 8.14
N ALA A 117 27.41 2.96 6.97
CA ALA A 117 28.60 2.84 6.15
C ALA A 117 29.38 4.17 6.22
N THR A 118 30.70 4.09 6.34
CA THR A 118 31.60 5.26 6.32
C THR A 118 32.77 5.00 5.38
N ASP A 119 33.20 6.03 4.67
CA ASP A 119 34.36 6.04 3.78
C ASP A 119 35.42 7.01 4.33
N GLU A 120 36.70 6.64 4.25
CA GLU A 120 37.84 7.37 4.82
C GLU A 120 38.08 8.76 4.23
N VAL A 121 37.69 9.02 2.97
CA VAL A 121 38.07 10.27 2.28
C VAL A 121 37.00 11.35 2.40
N THR A 122 35.74 10.97 2.43
CA THR A 122 34.63 11.94 2.44
C THR A 122 34.13 12.26 3.84
N GLY A 123 34.53 11.48 4.85
CA GLY A 123 33.91 11.53 6.17
C GLY A 123 32.40 11.32 6.09
N PHE A 124 31.92 10.67 5.02
CA PHE A 124 30.50 10.50 4.74
C PHE A 124 29.91 9.58 5.80
N SER A 125 29.41 10.18 6.88
CA SER A 125 28.44 9.57 7.78
C SER A 125 27.08 9.62 7.10
N GLY A 126 26.99 9.03 5.90
CA GLY A 126 25.75 8.95 5.14
C GLY A 126 24.67 8.37 6.04
N ASN A 127 23.50 9.00 5.99
CA ASN A 127 22.24 8.57 6.59
C ASN A 127 22.19 7.07 6.89
N THR A 128 21.71 6.66 8.06
CA THR A 128 21.68 5.26 8.48
C THR A 128 20.97 4.40 7.41
N PRO A 129 21.68 3.62 6.57
CA PRO A 129 21.05 2.87 5.48
C PRO A 129 19.96 1.92 5.95
N LEU A 130 20.05 1.40 7.17
CA LEU A 130 18.97 0.63 7.77
C LEU A 130 18.88 0.91 9.27
N THR A 131 17.70 1.33 9.71
CA THR A 131 17.35 1.43 11.13
C THR A 131 16.26 0.42 11.43
N LEU A 132 16.45 -0.39 12.47
CA LEU A 132 15.45 -1.29 13.04
C LEU A 132 15.12 -0.83 14.45
N GLN A 133 13.84 -0.70 14.77
CA GLN A 133 13.35 -0.27 16.08
C GLN A 133 12.71 -1.43 16.84
N GLY A 134 12.68 -1.34 18.17
CA GLY A 134 12.12 -2.38 19.05
C GLY A 134 10.64 -2.70 18.81
N ASN A 135 9.88 -1.81 18.16
CA ASN A 135 8.48 -2.00 17.81
C ASN A 135 8.27 -2.73 16.47
N GLY A 136 9.35 -3.11 15.79
CA GLY A 136 9.30 -3.78 14.49
C GLY A 136 9.40 -2.85 13.28
N ASP A 137 9.46 -1.53 13.49
CA ASP A 137 9.63 -0.58 12.39
C ASP A 137 11.03 -0.69 11.79
N ALA A 138 11.08 -0.65 10.46
CA ALA A 138 12.30 -0.61 9.69
C ALA A 138 12.29 0.61 8.76
N SER A 139 13.36 1.40 8.76
CA SER A 139 13.53 2.51 7.82
C SER A 139 14.83 2.38 7.04
N VAL A 140 14.76 2.76 5.76
CA VAL A 140 15.91 2.84 4.86
C VAL A 140 16.02 4.28 4.39
N ASP A 141 17.15 4.91 4.68
CA ASP A 141 17.43 6.24 4.13
C ASP A 141 17.93 6.09 2.70
N GLY A 142 17.05 6.38 1.73
CA GLY A 142 17.32 6.28 0.30
C GLY A 142 16.37 5.32 -0.41
N SER A 143 16.87 4.64 -1.45
CA SER A 143 16.08 3.69 -2.23
C SER A 143 16.13 2.29 -1.64
N PHE A 144 14.97 1.67 -1.40
CA PHE A 144 14.86 0.26 -1.08
C PHE A 144 14.55 -0.56 -2.35
N SER A 145 15.49 -1.41 -2.77
CA SER A 145 15.35 -2.27 -3.95
C SER A 145 15.22 -3.74 -3.54
N VAL A 146 14.13 -4.38 -3.94
CA VAL A 146 13.86 -5.81 -3.68
C VAL A 146 13.98 -6.56 -5.01
N GLY A 147 14.88 -7.54 -5.09
CA GLY A 147 15.06 -8.35 -6.31
C GLY A 147 13.90 -9.31 -6.62
N GLY A 148 12.84 -9.31 -5.82
CA GLY A 148 11.66 -10.17 -5.93
C GLY A 148 10.39 -9.39 -5.59
N SER A 149 9.46 -10.00 -4.84
CA SER A 149 8.22 -9.33 -4.43
C SER A 149 8.36 -8.61 -3.09
N LEU A 150 7.99 -7.33 -3.03
CA LEU A 150 7.61 -6.69 -1.78
C LEU A 150 6.22 -7.18 -1.38
N ARG A 151 6.10 -7.83 -0.22
CA ARG A 151 4.82 -8.28 0.33
C ARG A 151 4.49 -7.41 1.54
N ALA A 152 3.50 -6.53 1.39
CA ALA A 152 2.98 -5.71 2.47
C ALA A 152 1.82 -6.46 3.17
N GLY A 153 1.99 -6.77 4.46
CA GLY A 153 0.97 -7.38 5.34
C GLY A 153 0.63 -8.85 5.09
N VAL A 154 -0.33 -9.37 5.87
CA VAL A 154 -0.84 -10.76 5.78
C VAL A 154 -2.00 -10.84 4.78
N ALA A 155 -2.23 -12.02 4.20
CA ALA A 155 -3.29 -12.27 3.22
C ALA A 155 -4.70 -12.03 3.81
N ASN A 156 -5.41 -11.03 3.25
CA ASN A 156 -6.86 -10.77 3.23
C ASN A 156 -7.75 -11.27 4.39
N THR A 157 -7.31 -11.16 5.65
CA THR A 157 -8.20 -11.29 6.83
C THR A 157 -8.63 -9.94 7.40
N GLU A 158 -8.09 -8.84 6.88
CA GLU A 158 -8.37 -7.47 7.31
C GLU A 158 -9.67 -6.94 6.69
N ALA A 159 -10.29 -5.95 7.34
CA ALA A 159 -11.48 -5.27 6.83
C ALA A 159 -11.18 -4.50 5.54
N GLN A 160 -12.16 -4.39 4.64
CA GLN A 160 -12.02 -3.62 3.41
C GLN A 160 -11.81 -2.12 3.71
N GLY A 161 -11.05 -1.43 2.85
CA GLY A 161 -10.73 -0.01 3.01
C GLY A 161 -9.59 0.29 3.98
N VAL A 162 -9.01 -0.72 4.65
CA VAL A 162 -7.81 -0.54 5.48
C VAL A 162 -6.60 -0.25 4.59
N LEU A 163 -5.80 0.75 4.96
CA LEU A 163 -4.56 1.11 4.26
C LEU A 163 -3.53 -0.02 4.37
N LYS A 164 -3.07 -0.54 3.22
CA LYS A 164 -2.09 -1.64 3.15
C LYS A 164 -0.68 -1.16 2.83
N MET A 165 -0.58 -0.15 1.97
CA MET A 165 0.68 0.48 1.57
C MET A 165 0.40 1.92 1.16
N ALA A 166 1.27 2.85 1.58
CA ALA A 166 1.21 4.24 1.17
C ALA A 166 2.56 4.67 0.60
N VAL A 167 2.53 5.42 -0.50
CA VAL A 167 3.62 6.26 -0.95
C VAL A 167 3.15 7.70 -0.81
N ALA A 168 3.72 8.41 0.15
CA ALA A 168 3.32 9.77 0.50
C ALA A 168 3.24 10.67 -0.75
N ASN A 169 2.14 11.42 -0.87
CA ASN A 169 1.86 12.33 -1.99
C ASN A 169 1.93 11.66 -3.38
N SER A 170 1.68 10.35 -3.47
CA SER A 170 1.70 9.62 -4.74
C SER A 170 0.47 8.71 -4.86
N ALA A 171 0.43 7.62 -4.08
CA ALA A 171 -0.60 6.61 -4.19
C ALA A 171 -0.77 5.82 -2.89
N ASN A 172 -2.00 5.37 -2.62
CA ASN A 172 -2.31 4.46 -1.52
C ASN A 172 -3.00 3.20 -2.03
N PHE A 173 -2.64 2.07 -1.44
CA PHE A 173 -3.22 0.78 -1.70
C PHE A 173 -4.05 0.34 -0.50
N PHE A 174 -5.30 -0.05 -0.74
CA PHE A 174 -6.23 -0.46 0.30
C PHE A 174 -6.63 -1.93 0.16
N VAL A 175 -7.01 -2.53 1.28
CA VAL A 175 -7.58 -3.87 1.31
C VAL A 175 -8.92 -3.89 0.55
N SER A 176 -9.05 -4.79 -0.43
CA SER A 176 -10.25 -5.03 -1.22
C SER A 176 -10.58 -6.52 -1.26
N ALA A 177 -11.85 -6.91 -1.08
CA ALA A 177 -12.25 -8.33 -0.96
C ALA A 177 -13.23 -8.81 -2.05
N GLY A 178 -13.61 -7.97 -3.02
CA GLY A 178 -14.51 -8.34 -4.11
C GLY A 178 -13.83 -9.23 -5.18
N ALA A 179 -14.55 -10.21 -5.72
CA ALA A 179 -14.10 -11.02 -6.86
C ALA A 179 -14.02 -10.20 -8.18
N THR A 180 -14.71 -9.05 -8.21
CA THR A 180 -14.71 -8.00 -9.23
C THR A 180 -15.17 -6.70 -8.53
N GLY A 181 -14.58 -5.53 -8.85
CA GLY A 181 -14.96 -4.24 -8.24
C GLY A 181 -16.38 -3.80 -8.65
N SER A 182 -17.14 -2.96 -7.95
CA SER A 182 -16.95 -2.02 -6.83
C SER A 182 -18.31 -1.83 -6.13
N SER A 183 -18.31 -1.41 -4.86
CA SER A 183 -19.04 -0.20 -4.44
C SER A 183 -18.33 0.39 -3.22
N THR A 184 -17.89 1.65 -3.34
CA THR A 184 -17.44 2.54 -2.25
C THR A 184 -16.03 2.36 -1.65
N GLY A 185 -15.22 1.42 -2.13
CA GLY A 185 -13.78 1.34 -1.82
C GLY A 185 -12.97 1.08 -3.08
N CYS A 186 -11.85 1.80 -3.28
CA CYS A 186 -10.89 1.52 -4.35
C CYS A 186 -9.69 0.74 -3.80
N ALA A 187 -9.14 -0.17 -4.61
CA ALA A 187 -7.89 -0.85 -4.23
C ALA A 187 -6.67 0.08 -4.37
N LEU A 188 -6.77 1.10 -5.22
CA LEU A 188 -5.71 2.06 -5.52
C LEU A 188 -6.30 3.45 -5.64
N ASN A 189 -5.84 4.39 -4.81
CA ASN A 189 -6.03 5.82 -5.05
C ASN A 189 -4.72 6.43 -5.57
N ILE A 190 -4.82 7.40 -6.48
CA ILE A 190 -3.66 8.09 -7.05
C ILE A 190 -3.90 9.58 -6.94
N THR A 191 -2.92 10.29 -6.40
CA THR A 191 -2.95 11.76 -6.29
C THR A 191 -2.66 12.43 -7.63
N SER A 192 -3.13 13.65 -7.83
CA SER A 192 -2.85 14.43 -9.03
C SER A 192 -1.57 15.25 -8.89
N ASN A 193 -0.82 15.38 -9.98
CA ASN A 193 0.26 16.35 -10.08
C ASN A 193 -0.34 17.76 -10.15
N THR A 194 0.00 18.63 -9.20
CA THR A 194 -0.62 19.96 -9.04
C THR A 194 -0.37 20.93 -10.20
N VAL A 195 0.64 20.68 -11.03
CA VAL A 195 0.95 21.53 -12.20
C VAL A 195 0.14 21.11 -13.43
N THR A 196 -0.04 19.80 -13.63
CA THR A 196 -0.70 19.26 -14.84
C THR A 196 -2.14 18.79 -14.61
N GLY A 197 -2.56 18.64 -13.36
CA GLY A 197 -3.83 18.04 -12.95
C GLY A 197 -3.90 16.52 -13.19
N ARG A 198 -2.84 15.89 -13.69
CA ARG A 198 -2.84 14.47 -14.07
C ARG A 198 -2.49 13.58 -12.89
N GLY A 199 -3.33 12.58 -12.61
CA GLY A 199 -2.99 11.47 -11.70
C GLY A 199 -2.45 10.23 -12.43
N LEU A 200 -2.84 10.03 -13.70
CA LEU A 200 -2.41 8.90 -14.50
C LEU A 200 -2.03 9.33 -15.92
N ASN A 201 -0.91 8.82 -16.43
CA ASN A 201 -0.48 8.95 -17.81
C ASN A 201 0.16 7.63 -18.25
N SER A 202 -0.31 7.05 -19.36
CA SER A 202 0.18 5.76 -19.87
C SER A 202 0.62 5.92 -21.33
N SER A 203 1.80 5.40 -21.67
CA SER A 203 2.26 5.30 -23.06
C SER A 203 1.62 4.12 -23.81
N GLY A 204 0.95 3.22 -23.09
CA GLY A 204 0.22 2.08 -23.64
C GLY A 204 -1.29 2.18 -23.39
N THR A 205 -2.02 1.12 -23.75
CA THR A 205 -3.47 1.09 -23.59
C THR A 205 -3.88 0.85 -22.13
N LEU A 206 -5.04 1.42 -21.76
CA LEU A 206 -5.77 1.00 -20.56
C LEU A 206 -6.68 -0.16 -20.96
N ASN A 207 -6.48 -1.32 -20.34
CA ASN A 207 -7.35 -2.48 -20.55
C ASN A 207 -8.37 -2.56 -19.40
N ALA A 208 -9.65 -2.44 -19.75
CA ALA A 208 -10.77 -2.49 -18.82
C ALA A 208 -11.80 -3.50 -19.33
N SER A 209 -12.57 -4.11 -18.41
CA SER A 209 -13.51 -5.18 -18.76
C SER A 209 -14.82 -4.69 -19.40
N GLY A 210 -15.18 -3.43 -19.17
CA GLY A 210 -16.40 -2.85 -19.72
C GLY A 210 -16.30 -2.53 -21.22
N ALA A 211 -17.44 -2.34 -21.88
CA ALA A 211 -17.51 -2.16 -23.34
C ALA A 211 -18.02 -0.78 -23.78
N ASP A 212 -18.40 0.06 -22.82
CA ASP A 212 -18.97 1.38 -23.07
C ASP A 212 -18.39 2.48 -22.17
N TYR A 213 -18.47 3.72 -22.65
CA TYR A 213 -18.31 4.92 -21.84
C TYR A 213 -19.69 5.36 -21.37
N ALA A 214 -19.81 5.59 -20.06
CA ALA A 214 -21.02 6.07 -19.44
C ALA A 214 -20.77 7.34 -18.62
N GLU A 215 -21.84 8.08 -18.35
CA GLU A 215 -21.84 9.18 -17.38
C GLU A 215 -22.92 8.95 -16.33
N TYR A 216 -22.66 9.35 -15.08
CA TYR A 216 -23.71 9.45 -14.09
C TYR A 216 -24.67 10.58 -14.47
N MET A 217 -25.96 10.25 -14.60
CA MET A 217 -27.01 11.22 -14.81
C MET A 217 -28.01 11.17 -13.66
N VAL A 218 -28.43 12.36 -13.20
CA VAL A 218 -29.41 12.52 -12.12
C VAL A 218 -30.81 12.17 -12.61
N LYS A 219 -31.56 11.43 -11.81
CA LYS A 219 -32.96 11.12 -12.05
C LYS A 219 -33.85 12.30 -11.71
N ALA A 220 -34.83 12.56 -12.56
CA ALA A 220 -35.90 13.48 -12.24
C ALA A 220 -36.78 12.92 -11.10
N ALA A 221 -37.46 13.82 -10.40
CA ALA A 221 -38.41 13.43 -9.37
C ALA A 221 -39.52 12.55 -9.97
N GLY A 222 -39.71 11.36 -9.40
CA GLY A 222 -40.72 10.40 -9.87
C GLY A 222 -40.27 9.50 -11.01
N CYS A 223 -39.00 9.57 -11.45
CA CYS A 223 -38.40 8.51 -12.27
C CYS A 223 -38.24 7.25 -11.40
N GLY A 224 -38.78 6.13 -11.88
CA GLY A 224 -38.66 4.85 -11.19
C GLY A 224 -37.27 4.22 -11.27
N THR A 225 -37.18 2.98 -10.80
CA THR A 225 -35.98 2.16 -10.94
C THR A 225 -35.79 1.76 -12.41
N VAL A 226 -34.65 2.11 -12.98
CA VAL A 226 -34.27 1.76 -14.34
C VAL A 226 -33.40 0.49 -14.31
N ALA A 227 -33.73 -0.54 -15.10
CA ALA A 227 -32.88 -1.74 -15.20
C ALA A 227 -31.68 -1.50 -16.14
N PRO A 228 -30.52 -2.14 -15.93
CA PRO A 228 -29.42 -2.13 -16.91
C PRO A 228 -29.91 -2.56 -18.30
N GLY A 229 -29.52 -1.83 -19.35
CA GLY A 229 -29.97 -2.05 -20.72
C GLY A 229 -31.37 -1.49 -21.04
N ALA A 230 -32.07 -0.89 -20.08
CA ALA A 230 -33.34 -0.21 -20.36
C ALA A 230 -33.11 1.09 -21.14
N ILE A 231 -34.04 1.40 -22.03
CA ILE A 231 -34.09 2.68 -22.74
C ILE A 231 -34.69 3.71 -21.78
N VAL A 232 -34.04 4.87 -21.66
CA VAL A 232 -34.45 5.97 -20.80
C VAL A 232 -34.66 7.23 -21.63
N GLY A 233 -35.50 8.12 -21.11
CA GLY A 233 -35.64 9.47 -21.63
C GLY A 233 -34.74 10.44 -20.87
N ILE A 234 -34.41 11.54 -21.52
CA ILE A 234 -33.77 12.71 -20.93
C ILE A 234 -34.78 13.86 -21.05
N ASP A 235 -35.08 14.53 -19.95
CA ASP A 235 -36.00 15.67 -19.91
C ASP A 235 -35.33 16.98 -20.37
N ALA A 236 -36.11 18.07 -20.42
CA ALA A 236 -35.61 19.38 -20.83
C ALA A 236 -34.57 19.98 -19.86
N GLU A 237 -34.48 19.46 -18.64
CA GLU A 237 -33.49 19.84 -17.63
C GLU A 237 -32.25 18.93 -17.64
N GLY A 238 -32.18 17.96 -18.57
CA GLY A 238 -31.07 17.02 -18.68
C GLY A 238 -31.09 15.88 -17.67
N ARG A 239 -32.24 15.59 -17.04
CA ARG A 239 -32.39 14.52 -16.04
C ARG A 239 -33.03 13.27 -16.64
N LEU A 240 -32.74 12.13 -16.03
CA LEU A 240 -33.31 10.84 -16.43
C LEU A 240 -34.77 10.73 -16.03
N ILE A 241 -35.55 10.20 -16.96
CA ILE A 241 -36.97 9.94 -16.81
C ILE A 241 -37.33 8.60 -17.47
N ASP A 242 -38.40 8.00 -16.99
CA ASP A 242 -38.99 6.76 -17.50
C ASP A 242 -40.29 6.99 -18.29
N LYS A 243 -40.75 8.25 -18.40
CA LYS A 243 -41.99 8.64 -19.07
C LYS A 243 -41.75 9.24 -20.44
N TRP A 244 -42.41 8.70 -21.47
CA TRP A 244 -42.28 9.18 -22.85
C TRP A 244 -42.65 10.66 -23.02
N SER A 245 -43.72 11.10 -22.37
CA SER A 245 -44.26 12.45 -22.56
C SER A 245 -43.35 13.57 -22.05
N LEU A 246 -42.36 13.25 -21.22
CA LEU A 246 -41.40 14.21 -20.68
C LEU A 246 -40.05 14.18 -21.42
N ALA A 247 -39.85 13.22 -22.34
CA ALA A 247 -38.57 13.00 -22.99
C ALA A 247 -38.36 13.90 -24.20
N VAL A 248 -37.21 14.60 -24.21
CA VAL A 248 -36.72 15.37 -25.36
C VAL A 248 -35.63 14.61 -26.11
N SER A 249 -34.91 13.70 -25.43
CA SER A 249 -33.92 12.80 -26.01
C SER A 249 -33.98 11.43 -25.33
N PHE A 250 -33.29 10.44 -25.89
CA PHE A 250 -33.30 9.06 -25.41
C PHE A 250 -31.89 8.48 -25.36
N ALA A 251 -31.67 7.59 -24.41
CA ALA A 251 -30.40 6.89 -24.23
C ALA A 251 -30.64 5.48 -23.67
N VAL A 252 -29.56 4.74 -23.41
CA VAL A 252 -29.61 3.43 -22.77
C VAL A 252 -28.84 3.45 -21.45
N LYS A 253 -29.43 2.87 -20.41
CA LYS A 253 -28.71 2.65 -19.15
C LYS A 253 -27.59 1.63 -19.36
N SER A 254 -26.36 2.02 -19.04
CA SER A 254 -25.17 1.16 -19.12
C SER A 254 -25.29 -0.04 -18.17
N SER A 255 -24.76 -1.17 -18.61
CA SER A 255 -24.68 -2.40 -17.80
C SER A 255 -23.27 -2.68 -17.28
N ASN A 256 -22.23 -2.37 -18.06
CA ASN A 256 -20.84 -2.68 -17.75
C ASN A 256 -19.88 -1.67 -18.42
N PRO A 257 -19.84 -0.42 -17.92
CA PRO A 257 -18.99 0.61 -18.49
C PRO A 257 -17.51 0.37 -18.16
N CYS A 258 -16.60 0.63 -19.10
CA CYS A 258 -15.17 0.62 -18.83
C CYS A 258 -14.68 1.92 -18.18
N MET A 259 -15.42 3.00 -18.40
CA MET A 259 -15.14 4.33 -17.90
C MET A 259 -16.46 5.00 -17.55
N VAL A 260 -16.50 5.66 -16.39
CA VAL A 260 -17.67 6.40 -15.92
C VAL A 260 -17.26 7.84 -15.61
N GLY A 261 -17.86 8.80 -16.32
CA GLY A 261 -17.72 10.22 -16.05
C GLY A 261 -18.79 10.75 -15.10
N GLY A 262 -18.61 11.99 -14.62
CA GLY A 262 -19.62 12.68 -13.80
C GLY A 262 -19.78 12.14 -12.37
N ASP A 263 -18.71 11.58 -11.79
CA ASP A 263 -18.73 11.01 -10.43
C ASP A 263 -18.71 12.11 -9.34
N ASN A 264 -19.62 13.08 -9.42
CA ASN A 264 -19.79 14.20 -8.49
C ASN A 264 -21.13 14.17 -7.74
N TRP A 265 -21.96 13.15 -7.99
CA TRP A 265 -23.31 13.03 -7.44
C TRP A 265 -23.37 12.97 -5.90
N ALA A 266 -22.29 12.53 -5.26
CA ALA A 266 -22.17 12.43 -3.81
C ALA A 266 -21.48 13.64 -3.13
N GLU A 267 -20.99 14.63 -3.89
CA GLU A 267 -20.16 15.72 -3.34
C GLU A 267 -20.84 16.48 -2.18
N HIS A 268 -22.16 16.61 -2.23
CA HIS A 268 -22.96 17.27 -1.20
C HIS A 268 -22.94 16.57 0.17
N LEU A 269 -22.52 15.29 0.23
CA LEU A 269 -22.38 14.54 1.48
C LEU A 269 -21.05 14.84 2.21
N GLY A 270 -20.10 15.50 1.54
CA GLY A 270 -18.77 15.75 2.09
C GLY A 270 -17.88 14.51 2.11
N THR A 271 -16.84 14.54 2.94
CA THR A 271 -15.88 13.44 3.07
C THR A 271 -16.41 12.36 4.00
N ARG A 272 -16.18 11.08 3.64
CA ARG A 272 -16.43 9.96 4.56
C ARG A 272 -15.64 10.17 5.85
N PRO A 273 -16.24 9.99 7.04
CA PRO A 273 -15.51 10.13 8.31
C PRO A 273 -14.30 9.20 8.39
N ASP A 274 -13.17 9.76 8.83
CA ASP A 274 -11.93 9.01 9.01
C ASP A 274 -12.02 8.01 10.17
N THR A 275 -11.22 6.96 10.11
CA THR A 275 -11.01 6.07 11.25
C THR A 275 -10.11 6.80 12.27
N PRO A 276 -10.48 6.85 13.56
CA PRO A 276 -9.70 7.57 14.56
C PRO A 276 -8.34 6.90 14.73
N GLU A 277 -7.31 7.70 14.96
CA GLU A 277 -5.99 7.23 15.39
C GLU A 277 -5.97 7.13 16.92
N ARG A 278 -5.36 6.07 17.46
CA ARG A 278 -5.23 5.91 18.91
C ARG A 278 -4.22 6.94 19.42
N GLN A 279 -4.65 7.79 20.34
CA GLN A 279 -3.78 8.76 21.01
C GLN A 279 -3.17 8.14 22.28
N ASP A 280 -1.96 8.59 22.63
CA ASP A 280 -1.20 8.03 23.76
C ASP A 280 -1.86 8.28 25.11
N ASP A 281 -2.71 9.30 25.22
CA ASP A 281 -3.43 9.70 26.43
C ASP A 281 -4.82 9.04 26.56
N PHE A 282 -5.26 8.27 25.57
CA PHE A 282 -6.54 7.58 25.62
C PHE A 282 -6.48 6.35 26.53
N THR A 283 -7.39 6.27 27.50
CA THR A 283 -7.68 5.01 28.18
C THR A 283 -8.29 4.01 27.18
N ASP A 284 -8.22 2.70 27.48
CA ASP A 284 -8.82 1.68 26.61
C ASP A 284 -10.34 1.91 26.43
N GLU A 285 -11.02 2.45 27.44
CA GLU A 285 -12.44 2.81 27.38
C GLU A 285 -12.70 4.00 26.44
N GLN A 286 -11.91 5.08 26.57
CA GLN A 286 -12.00 6.24 25.66
C GLN A 286 -11.68 5.86 24.21
N TRP A 287 -10.73 4.96 24.01
CA TRP A 287 -10.42 4.41 22.69
C TRP A 287 -11.57 3.59 22.12
N ALA A 288 -12.19 2.71 22.93
CA ALA A 288 -13.35 1.93 22.50
C ALA A 288 -14.53 2.84 22.13
N ASP A 289 -14.79 3.89 22.91
CA ASP A 289 -15.85 4.86 22.62
C ASP A 289 -15.58 5.64 21.33
N ALA A 290 -14.33 6.08 21.10
CA ALA A 290 -13.94 6.76 19.86
C ALA A 290 -14.12 5.85 18.63
N GLN A 291 -13.74 4.58 18.73
CA GLN A 291 -13.96 3.60 17.66
C GLN A 291 -15.45 3.37 17.39
N ALA A 292 -16.27 3.24 18.44
CA ALA A 292 -17.71 3.05 18.32
C ALA A 292 -18.38 4.26 17.65
N ALA A 293 -18.04 5.48 18.07
CA ALA A 293 -18.57 6.71 17.49
C ALA A 293 -18.19 6.86 16.01
N ALA A 294 -16.94 6.56 15.65
CA ALA A 294 -16.49 6.58 14.27
C ALA A 294 -17.20 5.55 13.40
N LEU A 295 -17.43 4.34 13.92
CA LEU A 295 -18.18 3.31 13.22
C LEU A 295 -19.62 3.76 12.92
N VAL A 296 -20.30 4.38 13.88
CA VAL A 296 -21.66 4.92 13.69
C VAL A 296 -21.66 6.02 12.62
N ALA A 297 -20.75 6.99 12.70
CA ALA A 297 -20.65 8.07 11.72
C ALA A 297 -20.35 7.54 10.30
N GLN A 298 -19.49 6.52 10.18
CA GLN A 298 -19.22 5.85 8.91
C GLN A 298 -20.46 5.13 8.37
N GLN A 299 -21.21 4.43 9.22
CA GLN A 299 -22.45 3.76 8.82
C GLN A 299 -23.53 4.75 8.36
N GLU A 300 -23.67 5.89 9.04
CA GLU A 300 -24.59 6.96 8.64
C GLU A 300 -24.21 7.56 7.28
N PHE A 301 -22.92 7.84 7.08
CA PHE A 301 -22.40 8.30 5.79
C PHE A 301 -22.64 7.27 4.68
N ASP A 302 -22.29 5.99 4.91
CA ASP A 302 -22.45 4.92 3.93
C ASP A 302 -23.94 4.71 3.57
N ALA A 303 -24.85 4.85 4.54
CA ALA A 303 -26.29 4.81 4.31
C ALA A 303 -26.78 6.01 3.48
N ALA A 304 -26.33 7.24 3.79
CA ALA A 304 -26.66 8.43 3.02
C ALA A 304 -26.11 8.36 1.59
N LEU A 305 -24.90 7.80 1.43
CA LEU A 305 -24.28 7.60 0.13
C LEU A 305 -25.05 6.60 -0.72
N GLU A 306 -25.50 5.48 -0.15
CA GLU A 306 -26.34 4.53 -0.88
C GLU A 306 -27.68 5.17 -1.29
N GLN A 307 -28.28 6.01 -0.45
CA GLN A 307 -29.47 6.79 -0.82
C GLN A 307 -29.20 7.74 -2.00
N ALA A 308 -28.10 8.49 -1.96
CA ALA A 308 -27.70 9.37 -3.05
C ALA A 308 -27.42 8.58 -4.35
N ARG A 309 -26.79 7.39 -4.25
CA ARG A 309 -26.51 6.51 -5.39
C ARG A 309 -27.78 6.07 -6.13
N GLN A 310 -28.90 5.92 -5.42
CA GLN A 310 -30.18 5.54 -6.04
C GLN A 310 -30.78 6.65 -6.91
N THR A 311 -30.39 7.91 -6.68
CA THR A 311 -30.85 9.09 -7.42
C THR A 311 -30.12 9.32 -8.74
N VAL A 312 -29.08 8.54 -9.03
CA VAL A 312 -28.32 8.61 -10.27
C VAL A 312 -28.29 7.28 -10.98
N ASP A 313 -28.04 7.28 -12.29
CA ASP A 313 -27.75 6.08 -13.06
C ASP A 313 -26.66 6.33 -14.09
N ARG A 314 -25.91 5.27 -14.42
CA ARG A 314 -24.87 5.31 -15.46
C ARG A 314 -25.52 5.14 -16.83
N VAL A 315 -25.44 6.15 -17.68
CA VAL A 315 -26.04 6.16 -19.02
C VAL A 315 -24.93 6.12 -20.05
N ALA A 316 -25.06 5.24 -21.04
CA ALA A 316 -24.04 5.04 -22.05
C ALA A 316 -24.09 6.11 -23.14
N PHE A 317 -22.92 6.66 -23.47
CA PHE A 317 -22.73 7.67 -24.51
C PHE A 317 -21.81 7.21 -25.64
N ALA A 318 -21.04 6.13 -25.45
CA ALA A 318 -20.26 5.53 -26.53
C ALA A 318 -19.97 4.05 -26.24
N GLY A 319 -19.68 3.28 -27.29
CA GLY A 319 -19.29 1.88 -27.16
C GLY A 319 -20.47 0.91 -27.36
N GLN A 320 -20.39 -0.27 -26.74
CA GLN A 320 -21.34 -1.36 -26.97
C GLN A 320 -22.17 -1.67 -25.74
N VAL A 321 -23.50 -1.70 -25.90
CA VAL A 321 -24.43 -1.92 -24.78
C VAL A 321 -25.50 -2.95 -25.16
N PRO A 322 -25.76 -3.96 -24.31
CA PRO A 322 -26.95 -4.79 -24.40
C PRO A 322 -28.21 -3.97 -24.05
N VAL A 323 -29.19 -3.95 -24.94
CA VAL A 323 -30.50 -3.32 -24.76
C VAL A 323 -31.52 -4.39 -24.39
N ASN A 324 -32.44 -4.07 -23.49
CA ASN A 324 -33.54 -4.97 -23.10
C ASN A 324 -34.64 -5.02 -24.20
N LEU A 325 -34.23 -5.49 -25.38
CA LEU A 325 -35.08 -5.69 -26.55
C LEU A 325 -34.72 -7.03 -27.19
N GLN A 326 -35.73 -7.86 -27.40
CA GLN A 326 -35.62 -9.19 -28.01
C GLN A 326 -36.01 -9.15 -29.49
N GLY A 327 -35.56 -10.13 -30.27
CA GLY A 327 -36.00 -10.33 -31.66
C GLY A 327 -35.43 -9.34 -32.68
N ALA A 328 -34.50 -8.46 -32.28
CA ALA A 328 -33.78 -7.60 -33.22
C ALA A 328 -32.71 -8.40 -33.99
N THR A 329 -32.42 -7.98 -35.22
CA THR A 329 -31.37 -8.57 -36.06
C THR A 329 -30.19 -7.59 -36.24
N PRO A 330 -28.94 -8.09 -36.37
CA PRO A 330 -27.80 -7.24 -36.69
C PRO A 330 -28.05 -6.42 -37.96
N GLY A 331 -27.72 -5.13 -37.90
CA GLY A 331 -27.97 -4.17 -38.97
C GLY A 331 -29.14 -3.21 -38.69
N GLN A 332 -30.15 -3.65 -37.92
CA GLN A 332 -31.30 -2.84 -37.54
C GLN A 332 -30.90 -1.71 -36.57
N TYR A 333 -31.73 -0.67 -36.52
CA TYR A 333 -31.62 0.41 -35.55
C TYR A 333 -32.64 0.23 -34.44
N ILE A 334 -32.24 0.58 -33.22
CA ILE A 334 -33.16 0.60 -32.09
C ILE A 334 -33.70 2.01 -31.92
N VAL A 335 -34.98 2.17 -32.22
CA VAL A 335 -35.73 3.42 -32.16
C VAL A 335 -36.59 3.40 -30.90
N PRO A 336 -36.47 4.39 -30.02
CA PRO A 336 -37.38 4.55 -28.89
C PRO A 336 -38.82 4.72 -29.36
N VAL A 337 -39.75 4.05 -28.70
CA VAL A 337 -41.20 4.16 -28.94
C VAL A 337 -41.95 4.28 -27.61
N GLN A 338 -43.11 4.93 -27.66
CA GLN A 338 -44.00 5.00 -26.51
C GLN A 338 -44.71 3.67 -26.30
N VAL A 339 -44.70 3.17 -25.06
CA VAL A 339 -45.55 2.06 -24.62
C VAL A 339 -46.24 2.50 -23.34
N ASP A 340 -47.57 2.63 -23.40
CA ASP A 340 -48.37 3.29 -22.36
C ASP A 340 -47.81 4.68 -22.02
N ALA A 341 -47.44 4.92 -20.75
CA ALA A 341 -46.74 6.12 -20.33
C ALA A 341 -45.21 6.02 -20.46
N GLY A 342 -44.68 4.82 -20.66
CA GLY A 342 -43.26 4.50 -20.61
C GLY A 342 -42.57 4.49 -21.96
N ILE A 343 -41.31 4.05 -21.93
CA ILE A 343 -40.38 4.05 -23.08
C ILE A 343 -39.94 2.62 -23.36
N ALA A 344 -40.10 2.17 -24.60
CA ALA A 344 -39.58 0.90 -25.09
C ALA A 344 -38.76 1.09 -26.37
N GLY A 345 -38.22 0.01 -26.92
CA GLY A 345 -37.48 0.01 -28.17
C GLY A 345 -38.22 -0.74 -29.27
N GLN A 346 -38.09 -0.26 -30.50
CA GLN A 346 -38.48 -0.97 -31.71
C GLN A 346 -37.26 -1.13 -32.61
N ALA A 347 -37.02 -2.36 -33.09
CA ALA A 347 -36.02 -2.61 -34.11
C ALA A 347 -36.59 -2.24 -35.49
N VAL A 348 -35.86 -1.43 -36.24
CA VAL A 348 -36.28 -0.92 -37.56
C VAL A 348 -35.16 -1.16 -38.56
N ASP A 349 -35.51 -1.73 -39.71
CA ASP A 349 -34.57 -1.92 -40.82
C ASP A 349 -34.19 -0.57 -41.44
N GLU A 350 -32.93 -0.46 -41.87
CA GLU A 350 -32.38 0.78 -42.42
C GLU A 350 -33.17 1.28 -43.65
N ALA A 351 -33.69 0.35 -44.46
CA ALA A 351 -34.51 0.66 -45.64
C ALA A 351 -35.88 1.28 -45.30
N ASP A 352 -36.41 0.99 -44.11
CA ASP A 352 -37.75 1.43 -43.67
C ASP A 352 -37.68 2.63 -42.72
N MET A 353 -36.47 3.09 -42.40
CA MET A 353 -36.26 4.11 -41.39
C MET A 353 -36.48 5.53 -41.91
N THR A 354 -37.33 6.28 -41.23
CA THR A 354 -37.48 7.72 -41.47
C THR A 354 -36.32 8.51 -40.85
N LEU A 355 -36.06 9.72 -41.37
CA LEU A 355 -35.05 10.61 -40.80
C LEU A 355 -35.31 10.93 -39.31
N VAL A 356 -36.58 11.11 -38.92
CA VAL A 356 -36.96 11.38 -37.52
C VAL A 356 -36.64 10.19 -36.61
N GLN A 357 -36.92 8.97 -37.06
CA GLN A 357 -36.55 7.76 -36.33
C GLN A 357 -35.04 7.60 -36.24
N TYR A 358 -34.32 7.84 -37.34
CA TYR A 358 -32.86 7.81 -37.35
C TYR A 358 -32.24 8.82 -36.36
N MET A 359 -32.75 10.06 -36.35
CA MET A 359 -32.30 11.09 -35.40
C MET A 359 -32.50 10.65 -33.95
N ARG A 360 -33.62 9.99 -33.63
CA ARG A 360 -33.94 9.51 -32.27
C ARG A 360 -33.37 8.15 -31.91
N ALA A 361 -32.85 7.38 -32.87
CA ALA A 361 -32.33 6.05 -32.62
C ALA A 361 -31.15 6.10 -31.63
N ILE A 362 -31.15 5.17 -30.67
CA ILE A 362 -30.14 5.08 -29.61
C ILE A 362 -28.92 4.25 -30.01
N GLY A 363 -28.99 3.56 -31.15
CA GLY A 363 -27.88 2.79 -31.68
C GLY A 363 -28.27 1.80 -32.77
N ARG A 364 -27.24 1.18 -33.35
CA ARG A 364 -27.36 0.14 -34.38
C ARG A 364 -27.00 -1.21 -33.79
N VAL A 365 -27.83 -2.23 -34.02
CA VAL A 365 -27.59 -3.60 -33.57
C VAL A 365 -26.41 -4.19 -34.33
N ILE A 366 -25.42 -4.70 -33.61
CA ILE A 366 -24.25 -5.37 -34.18
C ILE A 366 -24.20 -6.87 -33.88
N ALA A 367 -24.89 -7.29 -32.83
CA ALA A 367 -24.95 -8.68 -32.40
C ALA A 367 -26.19 -8.89 -31.52
N VAL A 368 -26.49 -10.14 -31.26
CA VAL A 368 -27.51 -10.56 -30.29
C VAL A 368 -26.78 -11.33 -29.19
N GLU A 369 -27.07 -11.01 -27.93
CA GLU A 369 -26.55 -11.71 -26.77
C GLU A 369 -27.08 -13.15 -26.71
N SER A 370 -26.41 -14.01 -25.92
CA SER A 370 -26.88 -15.40 -25.72
C SER A 370 -28.27 -15.48 -25.06
N ASP A 371 -28.68 -14.44 -24.34
CA ASP A 371 -30.01 -14.28 -23.75
C ASP A 371 -31.04 -13.65 -24.71
N GLY A 372 -30.65 -13.39 -25.96
CA GLY A 372 -31.50 -12.84 -27.02
C GLY A 372 -31.59 -11.31 -27.06
N ARG A 373 -30.98 -10.59 -26.10
CA ARG A 373 -30.97 -9.13 -26.12
C ARG A 373 -30.14 -8.56 -27.27
N ALA A 374 -30.59 -7.45 -27.84
CA ALA A 374 -29.85 -6.73 -28.86
C ALA A 374 -28.61 -6.04 -28.28
N ARG A 375 -27.43 -6.24 -28.87
CA ARG A 375 -26.22 -5.47 -28.56
C ARG A 375 -26.05 -4.37 -29.59
N ILE A 376 -26.09 -3.12 -29.14
CA ILE A 376 -25.96 -1.95 -30.02
C ILE A 376 -24.56 -1.33 -29.94
N ILE A 377 -24.12 -0.69 -31.02
CA ILE A 377 -23.19 0.44 -30.91
C ILE A 377 -24.03 1.67 -30.58
N VAL A 378 -23.71 2.32 -29.45
CA VAL A 378 -24.41 3.50 -28.97
C VAL A 378 -24.32 4.63 -30.00
N LYS A 379 -25.46 5.23 -30.30
CA LYS A 379 -25.59 6.47 -31.07
C LYS A 379 -26.17 7.51 -30.13
N VAL A 380 -25.40 8.55 -29.85
CA VAL A 380 -25.93 9.73 -29.15
C VAL A 380 -26.71 10.56 -30.16
N ALA A 381 -27.90 11.02 -29.75
CA ALA A 381 -28.79 11.83 -30.57
C ALA A 381 -28.27 13.24 -30.77
#